data_AF-A0A8T3WAY8-F1
#
_entry.id   AF-A0A8T3WAY8-F1
#
_cell.length_a   1.000
_cell.length_b   1.000
_cell.length_c   1.000
_cell.angle_alpha   90.00
_cell.angle_beta   90.00
_cell.angle_gamma   90.00
#
_symmetry.space_group_name_H-M   'P 1'
#
loop_
_entity.id
_entity.type
_entity.pdbx_description
1 polymer ?
#
loop_
_entity_poly.entity_id
_entity_poly.type
_entity_poly.pdbx_seq_one_letter_code
_entity_poly.pdbx_strand_id
1 'polypeptide(L)' 'MLNEDEESLAGKYTELIFACAVCKKVYKKPGICRTCDEMLKPKGG' A
#
# COMPACT_ATOMS: atom_id res chain seq x y z
N MET A 1 -26.35 10.04 -26.56
CA MET A 1 -25.23 10.89 -26.09
C MET A 1 -25.63 11.47 -24.75
N LEU A 2 -24.66 11.50 -23.83
CA LEU A 2 -24.70 12.02 -22.45
C LEU A 2 -25.29 11.07 -21.40
N ASN A 3 -24.37 10.49 -20.62
CA ASN A 3 -24.29 10.42 -19.15
C ASN A 3 -23.03 9.55 -18.88
N GLU A 4 -21.84 10.11 -19.07
CA GLU A 4 -21.01 10.66 -17.97
C GLU A 4 -20.74 9.60 -16.89
N ASP A 5 -19.67 8.83 -17.15
CA ASP A 5 -18.58 8.49 -16.23
C ASP A 5 -18.86 8.55 -14.72
N GLU A 6 -19.55 7.55 -14.13
CA GLU A 6 -19.53 7.46 -12.66
C GLU A 6 -19.63 6.04 -12.06
N GLU A 7 -19.12 5.00 -12.73
CA GLU A 7 -18.99 3.71 -12.05
C GLU A 7 -17.86 2.80 -12.58
N SER A 8 -16.69 3.36 -12.94
CA SER A 8 -15.53 2.54 -13.31
C SER A 8 -14.18 3.14 -13.00
N LEU A 9 -14.08 3.99 -11.97
CA LEU A 9 -12.80 4.54 -11.55
C LEU A 9 -12.70 4.67 -10.03
N ALA A 10 -13.05 3.60 -9.30
CA ALA A 10 -12.34 3.28 -8.06
C ALA A 10 -10.88 3.01 -8.45
N GLY A 11 -10.16 4.11 -8.65
CA GLY A 11 -8.82 4.15 -9.19
C GLY A 11 -7.95 3.17 -8.44
N LYS A 12 -7.25 2.36 -9.23
CA LYS A 12 -6.12 1.53 -8.88
C LYS A 12 -5.01 2.40 -8.25
N TYR A 13 -5.26 2.97 -7.08
CA TYR A 13 -4.17 3.36 -6.21
C TYR A 13 -3.56 2.03 -5.79
N THR A 14 -2.49 1.64 -6.49
CA THR A 14 -1.49 0.77 -5.89
C THR A 14 -0.96 1.54 -4.69
N GLU A 15 -1.73 1.54 -3.59
CA GLU A 15 -1.28 2.04 -2.30
C GLU A 15 0.05 1.33 -2.08
N LEU A 16 1.12 2.10 -2.02
CA LEU A 16 2.46 1.57 -1.85
C LEU A 16 2.48 0.92 -0.47
N ILE A 17 2.24 -0.39 -0.43
CA ILE A 17 2.23 -1.14 0.82
C ILE A 17 3.67 -1.41 1.23
N PHE A 18 3.97 -1.38 2.51
CA PHE A 18 5.29 -1.66 3.05
C PHE A 18 5.21 -2.90 3.93
N ALA A 19 6.18 -3.79 3.84
CA ALA A 19 6.24 -5.00 4.64
C ALA A 19 7.50 -5.06 5.48
N CYS A 20 7.38 -5.52 6.72
CA CYS A 20 8.54 -5.88 7.52
C CYS A 20 9.16 -7.17 6.97
N ALA A 21 10.47 -7.17 6.69
CA ALA A 21 11.16 -8.35 6.19
C ALA A 21 11.17 -9.52 7.20
N VAL A 22 11.14 -9.20 8.50
CA VAL A 22 11.22 -10.15 9.62
C VAL A 22 9.84 -10.74 9.93
N CYS A 23 8.90 -9.92 10.42
CA CYS A 23 7.57 -10.41 10.86
C CYS A 23 6.52 -10.47 9.75
N LYS A 24 6.84 -10.05 8.52
CA LYS A 24 5.94 -10.02 7.35
C LYS A 24 4.66 -9.17 7.53
N LYS A 25 4.54 -8.39 8.61
CA LYS A 25 3.44 -7.42 8.79
C LYS A 25 3.45 -6.38 7.67
N VAL A 26 2.25 -6.02 7.20
CA VAL A 26 2.03 -5.07 6.12
C VAL A 26 1.52 -3.74 6.68
N TYR A 27 1.96 -2.64 6.09
CA TYR A 27 1.71 -1.27 6.52
C TYR A 27 1.37 -0.42 5.31
N LYS A 28 0.50 0.58 5.49
CA LYS A 28 0.13 1.55 4.45
C LYS A 28 1.04 2.77 4.38
N LYS A 29 2.02 2.86 5.27
CA LYS A 29 2.95 4.00 5.39
C LYS A 29 4.39 3.50 5.50
N PRO A 30 5.36 4.25 4.96
CA PRO A 30 6.77 3.97 5.18
C PRO A 30 7.12 4.18 6.65
N GLY A 31 8.16 3.48 7.13
CA GLY A 31 8.64 3.66 8.50
C GLY A 31 9.44 2.45 9.00
N ILE A 32 9.52 2.34 10.33
CA ILE A 32 10.17 1.25 11.04
C ILE A 32 9.10 0.35 11.64
N CYS A 33 9.27 -0.96 11.53
CA CYS A 33 8.45 -1.93 12.22
C CYS A 33 8.74 -1.86 13.73
N ARG A 34 7.83 -1.30 14.53
CA ARG A 34 7.99 -1.23 15.99
C ARG A 34 8.19 -2.58 16.68
N THR A 35 7.79 -3.68 16.05
CA THR A 35 7.95 -5.03 16.61
C THR A 35 9.36 -5.57 16.39
N CYS A 36 9.98 -5.28 15.25
CA CYS A 36 11.26 -5.85 14.85
C CYS A 36 12.39 -4.81 14.80
N ASP A 37 12.07 -3.55 15.10
CA ASP A 37 12.92 -2.36 14.93
C ASP A 37 13.58 -2.23 13.55
N GLU A 38 12.94 -2.82 12.52
CA GLU A 38 13.49 -2.93 11.18
C GLU A 38 12.77 -2.04 10.17
N MET A 39 13.50 -1.46 9.22
CA MET A 39 12.91 -0.61 8.16
C MET A 39 11.93 -1.41 7.30
N LEU A 40 10.73 -0.86 7.12
CA LEU A 40 9.71 -1.44 6.26
C LEU A 40 10.13 -1.33 4.79
N LYS A 41 10.04 -2.43 4.05
CA LYS A 41 10.36 -2.48 2.63
C LYS A 41 9.11 -2.25 1.79
N PRO A 42 9.14 -1.38 0.77
CA PRO A 42 8.01 -1.24 -0.14
C PRO A 42 7.76 -2.57 -0.85
N LYS A 43 6.48 -2.91 -0.99
CA LYS A 43 5.96 -4.10 -1.62
C LYS A 43 4.96 -3.64 -2.69
N GLY A 44 5.46 -2.97 -3.72
CA GLY A 44 4.63 -2.49 -4.84
C GLY A 44 5.27 -2.89 -6.16
N GLY A 45 4.45 -3.51 -7.04
CA GLY A 45 4.73 -3.77 -8.45
C GLY A 45 5.60 -4.98 -8.72
#